data_AF-A0A6A0AAM3-F1
#
_entry.id   AF-A0A6A0AAM3-F1
#
_cell.length_a   1.000
_cell.length_b   1.000
_cell.length_c   1.000
_cell.angle_alpha   90.00
_cell.angle_beta   90.00
_cell.angle_gamma   90.00
#
_symmetry.space_group_name_H-M   'P 1'
#
loop_
_entity.id
_entity.type
_entity.pdbx_description
1 polymer ?
#
loop_
_entity_poly.entity_id
_entity_poly.type
_entity_poly.pdbx_seq_one_letter_code
_entity_poly.pdbx_strand_id
1 'polypeptide(L)'
;MPSPPPVEVNVREGLLMWSDNATWANRAGGKPAAGEDVTIPFGWNVVIDEDPPPLLTLTIQGNVTFASKAITLRAIYILVTGRGVLQAGTLTRPHPAPITILLSGSRQTRDMPIT
;
A
#
# COMPACT_ATOMS: atom_id res chain seq x y z
N MET A 1 7.21 35.87 6.37
CA MET A 1 6.32 34.88 5.74
C MET A 1 5.65 34.09 6.86
N PRO A 2 4.32 33.84 6.84
CA PRO A 2 3.75 32.89 7.78
C PRO A 2 4.33 31.50 7.50
N SER A 3 4.68 30.77 8.56
CA SER A 3 5.08 29.37 8.44
C SER A 3 3.96 28.57 7.78
N PRO A 4 4.26 27.64 6.87
CA PRO A 4 3.23 26.73 6.36
C PRO A 4 2.59 25.99 7.54
N PRO A 5 1.27 25.72 7.48
CA PRO A 5 0.62 24.90 8.49
C PRO A 5 1.39 23.57 8.62
N PRO A 6 1.57 23.03 9.84
CA PRO A 6 2.17 21.73 10.01
C PRO A 6 1.42 20.75 9.12
N VAL A 7 2.14 20.06 8.23
CA VAL A 7 1.55 18.94 7.50
C VAL A 7 1.07 17.97 8.57
N GLU A 8 -0.25 17.77 8.67
CA GLU A 8 -0.81 16.77 9.58
C GLU A 8 -0.42 15.39 9.05
N VAL A 9 0.79 14.95 9.42
CA VAL A 9 1.25 13.61 9.09
C VAL A 9 0.46 12.68 9.99
N ASN A 10 -0.45 11.90 9.40
CA ASN A 10 -1.16 10.83 10.10
C ASN A 10 -0.17 9.69 10.38
N VAL A 11 0.71 9.89 11.36
CA VAL A 11 1.66 8.87 11.83
C VAL A 11 0.90 7.91 12.74
N ARG A 12 0.93 6.62 12.41
CA ARG A 12 0.35 5.56 13.23
C ARG A 12 1.46 4.68 13.76
N GLU A 13 1.51 4.54 15.07
CA GLU A 13 2.46 3.66 15.75
C GLU A 13 2.09 2.19 15.55
N GLY A 14 3.12 1.34 15.40
CA GLY A 14 2.96 -0.11 15.29
C GLY A 14 2.67 -0.64 13.88
N LEU A 15 2.32 -1.93 13.83
CA LEU A 15 1.97 -2.64 12.60
C LEU A 15 0.48 -2.51 12.33
N LEU A 16 0.12 -2.13 11.11
CA LEU A 16 -1.25 -1.97 10.65
C LEU A 16 -1.60 -3.15 9.73
N MET A 17 -2.56 -3.97 10.13
CA MET A 17 -3.00 -5.10 9.31
C MET A 17 -3.92 -4.61 8.20
N TRP A 18 -3.71 -5.04 6.96
CA TRP A 18 -4.58 -4.72 5.84
C TRP A 18 -6.01 -5.22 6.09
N SER A 19 -6.14 -6.41 6.67
CA SER A 19 -7.43 -7.02 6.95
C SER A 19 -8.27 -6.26 8.00
N ASP A 20 -7.62 -5.52 8.90
CA ASP A 20 -8.26 -4.83 10.02
C ASP A 20 -8.93 -3.51 9.57
N ASN A 21 -10.23 -3.39 9.82
CA ASN A 21 -10.99 -2.17 9.54
C ASN A 21 -10.46 -0.95 10.30
N ALA A 22 -9.85 -1.13 11.48
CA ALA A 22 -9.28 -0.04 12.28
C ALA A 22 -8.10 0.63 11.58
N THR A 23 -7.33 -0.09 10.77
CA THR A 23 -6.28 0.47 9.89
C THR A 23 -6.83 1.57 9.01
N TRP A 24 -8.07 1.39 8.53
CA TRP A 24 -8.70 2.25 7.54
C TRP A 24 -9.71 3.24 8.12
N ALA A 25 -9.87 3.31 9.44
CA ALA A 25 -10.91 4.12 10.09
C ALA A 25 -10.84 5.62 9.74
N ASN A 26 -9.65 6.15 9.42
CA ASN A 26 -9.47 7.56 9.05
C ASN A 26 -9.52 7.79 7.53
N ARG A 27 -9.70 6.73 6.72
CA ARG A 27 -9.88 6.82 5.27
C ARG A 27 -11.35 6.98 4.97
N ALA A 28 -11.71 7.99 4.17
CA ALA A 28 -13.06 8.10 3.63
C ALA A 28 -13.36 6.85 2.78
N GLY A 29 -14.43 6.12 3.12
CA GLY A 29 -14.76 4.82 2.51
C GLY A 29 -14.26 3.60 3.28
N GLY A 30 -13.45 3.78 4.33
CA GLY A 30 -12.95 2.69 5.15
C GLY A 30 -12.00 1.77 4.39
N LYS A 31 -12.11 0.47 4.67
CA LYS A 31 -11.26 -0.58 4.08
C LYS A 31 -11.36 -0.54 2.54
N PRO A 32 -10.23 -0.56 1.81
CA PRO A 32 -10.23 -0.44 0.36
C PRO A 32 -11.15 -1.44 -0.33
N ALA A 33 -11.87 -0.96 -1.33
CA ALA A 33 -12.69 -1.77 -2.22
C ALA A 33 -12.03 -1.92 -3.61
N ALA A 34 -12.60 -2.78 -4.45
CA ALA A 34 -12.10 -3.01 -5.80
C ALA A 34 -12.21 -1.74 -6.67
N GLY A 35 -11.17 -1.46 -7.46
CA GLY A 35 -11.09 -0.30 -8.35
C GLY A 35 -10.76 1.02 -7.66
N GLU A 36 -10.46 1.01 -6.36
CA GLU A 36 -10.11 2.22 -5.62
C GLU A 36 -8.62 2.57 -5.70
N ASP A 37 -8.33 3.86 -5.53
CA ASP A 37 -6.99 4.35 -5.24
C ASP A 37 -6.71 4.25 -3.73
N VAL A 38 -5.56 3.69 -3.40
CA VAL A 38 -5.10 3.48 -2.02
C VAL A 38 -3.73 4.12 -1.86
N THR A 39 -3.59 4.98 -0.86
CA THR A 39 -2.30 5.53 -0.47
C THR A 39 -1.92 4.99 0.91
N ILE A 40 -0.72 4.42 1.02
CA ILE A 40 -0.07 4.10 2.29
C ILE A 40 0.85 5.28 2.63
N PRO A 41 0.42 6.19 3.51
CA PRO A 41 1.14 7.44 3.75
C PRO A 41 2.44 7.19 4.51
N PHE A 42 3.32 8.19 4.51
CA PHE A 42 4.53 8.18 5.31
C PHE A 42 4.22 7.92 6.80
N GLY A 43 5.07 7.12 7.45
CA GLY A 43 4.93 6.73 8.85
C GLY A 43 4.03 5.51 9.08
N TRP A 44 3.28 5.05 8.08
CA TRP A 44 2.50 3.80 8.19
C TRP A 44 3.38 2.58 7.94
N ASN A 45 3.15 1.53 8.74
CA ASN A 45 3.76 0.21 8.55
C ASN A 45 2.66 -0.82 8.32
N VAL A 46 2.26 -0.98 7.07
CA VAL A 46 1.16 -1.88 6.69
C VAL A 46 1.66 -3.28 6.40
N VAL A 47 0.95 -4.29 6.91
CA VAL A 47 1.15 -5.70 6.62
C VAL A 47 -0.02 -6.17 5.77
N ILE A 48 0.24 -6.60 4.54
CA ILE A 48 -0.75 -7.26 3.69
C ILE A 48 -0.87 -8.71 4.18
N ASP A 49 -1.92 -8.95 4.97
CA ASP A 49 -2.22 -10.19 5.66
C ASP A 49 -3.45 -10.91 5.10
N GLU A 50 -3.98 -10.48 3.96
CA GLU A 50 -4.98 -11.14 3.12
C GLU A 50 -4.82 -10.63 1.68
N ASP A 51 -5.45 -11.28 0.71
CA ASP A 51 -5.45 -10.81 -0.68
C ASP A 51 -6.27 -9.51 -0.76
N PRO A 52 -5.65 -8.36 -1.10
CA PRO A 52 -6.40 -7.13 -1.33
C PRO A 52 -7.38 -7.29 -2.49
N PRO A 53 -8.53 -6.58 -2.48
CA PRO A 53 -9.34 -6.49 -3.68
C PRO A 53 -8.52 -5.86 -4.82
N PRO A 54 -8.84 -6.14 -6.09
CA PRO A 54 -8.11 -5.56 -7.22
C PRO A 54 -8.17 -4.03 -7.18
N LEU A 55 -7.02 -3.38 -6.97
CA LEU A 55 -6.95 -1.93 -6.83
C LEU A 55 -6.79 -1.25 -8.19
N LEU A 56 -7.21 0.01 -8.29
CA LEU A 56 -6.81 0.85 -9.41
C LEU A 56 -5.34 1.25 -9.22
N THR A 57 -5.06 1.96 -8.12
CA THR A 57 -3.71 2.42 -7.79
C THR A 57 -3.36 2.08 -6.35
N LEU A 58 -2.14 1.59 -6.12
CA LEU A 58 -1.52 1.49 -4.80
C LEU A 58 -0.29 2.40 -4.74
N THR A 59 -0.41 3.53 -4.06
CA THR A 59 0.69 4.47 -3.81
C THR A 59 1.31 4.20 -2.45
N ILE A 60 2.61 3.95 -2.40
CA ILE A 60 3.36 3.55 -1.21
C ILE A 60 4.38 4.63 -0.88
N GLN A 61 4.11 5.39 0.19
CA GLN A 61 5.01 6.41 0.77
C GLN A 61 5.53 5.99 2.15
N GLY A 62 4.82 5.08 2.83
CA GLY A 62 5.26 4.38 4.04
C GLY A 62 5.83 2.99 3.75
N ASN A 63 5.72 2.09 4.71
CA ASN A 63 6.23 0.72 4.58
C ASN A 63 5.08 -0.26 4.35
N VAL A 64 5.25 -1.14 3.36
CA VAL A 64 4.36 -2.25 3.06
C VAL A 64 5.16 -3.55 3.11
N THR A 65 4.68 -4.48 3.92
CA THR A 65 5.22 -5.84 4.05
C THR A 65 4.11 -6.88 3.89
N PHE A 66 4.46 -8.15 3.85
CA PHE A 66 3.52 -9.25 3.68
C PHE A 66 3.54 -10.17 4.90
N ALA A 67 2.37 -10.68 5.29
CA ALA A 67 2.27 -11.74 6.28
C ALA A 67 2.89 -13.04 5.74
N SER A 68 3.34 -13.91 6.64
CA SER A 68 4.03 -15.19 6.33
C SER A 68 3.12 -16.26 5.72
N LYS A 69 2.45 -15.94 4.61
CA LYS A 69 1.57 -16.83 3.83
C LYS A 69 1.55 -16.41 2.36
N ALA A 70 0.95 -17.23 1.51
CA ALA A 70 0.75 -16.86 0.11
C ALA A 70 -0.22 -15.68 0.01
N ILE A 71 0.13 -14.67 -0.78
CA ILE A 71 -0.67 -13.47 -1.02
C ILE A 71 -0.63 -13.11 -2.49
N THR A 72 -1.78 -12.71 -3.03
CA THR A 72 -1.90 -12.10 -4.35
C THR A 72 -2.28 -10.63 -4.23
N LEU A 73 -1.35 -9.74 -4.58
CA LEU A 73 -1.61 -8.31 -4.70
C LEU A 73 -1.96 -7.97 -6.16
N ARG A 74 -3.15 -7.42 -6.38
CA ARG A 74 -3.65 -7.03 -7.71
C ARG A 74 -3.84 -5.52 -7.79
N ALA A 75 -3.25 -4.90 -8.80
CA ALA A 75 -3.44 -3.48 -9.08
C ALA A 75 -3.27 -3.19 -10.57
N ILE A 76 -3.77 -2.04 -11.05
CA ILE A 76 -3.34 -1.51 -12.35
C ILE A 76 -2.00 -0.79 -12.19
N TYR A 77 -1.87 0.03 -11.14
CA TYR A 77 -0.68 0.80 -10.82
C TYR A 77 -0.18 0.50 -9.41
N ILE A 78 1.14 0.34 -9.27
CA ILE A 78 1.82 0.36 -7.97
C ILE A 78 2.95 1.38 -8.05
N LEU A 79 2.87 2.42 -7.23
CA LEU A 79 3.86 3.49 -7.18
C LEU A 79 4.55 3.43 -5.82
N VAL A 80 5.86 3.24 -5.81
CA VAL A 80 6.67 3.37 -4.61
C VAL A 80 7.45 4.66 -4.72
N THR A 81 7.14 5.64 -3.86
CA THR A 81 7.66 7.00 -3.99
C THR A 81 8.16 7.55 -2.66
N GLY A 82 8.99 8.59 -2.72
CA GLY A 82 9.60 9.19 -1.54
C GLY A 82 10.50 8.19 -0.80
N ARG A 83 10.15 7.86 0.44
CA ARG A 83 10.82 6.84 1.27
C ARG A 83 10.00 5.56 1.42
N GLY A 84 9.04 5.36 0.53
CA GLY A 84 8.18 4.19 0.56
C GLY A 84 8.96 2.90 0.36
N VAL A 85 8.49 1.82 0.98
CA VAL A 85 9.10 0.49 0.88
C VAL A 85 8.00 -0.54 0.59
N LEU A 86 8.24 -1.39 -0.41
CA LEU A 86 7.47 -2.60 -0.65
C LEU A 86 8.42 -3.79 -0.52
N GLN A 87 8.25 -4.60 0.54
CA GLN A 87 9.23 -5.64 0.88
C GLN A 87 8.57 -6.98 1.25
N ALA A 88 9.07 -8.06 0.66
CA ALA A 88 8.69 -9.44 0.99
C ALA A 88 9.92 -10.22 1.50
N GLY A 89 10.10 -10.25 2.83
CA GLY A 89 11.27 -10.86 3.46
C GLY A 89 12.56 -10.06 3.26
N THR A 90 13.68 -10.65 3.62
CA THR A 90 15.04 -10.08 3.47
C THR A 90 16.01 -11.13 2.96
N LEU A 91 17.25 -10.72 2.64
CA LEU A 91 18.31 -11.64 2.22
C LEU A 91 18.60 -12.74 3.27
N THR A 92 18.58 -12.39 4.56
CA THR A 92 18.86 -13.34 5.65
C THR A 92 17.61 -14.05 6.16
N ARG A 93 16.42 -13.55 5.82
CA ARG A 93 15.14 -14.15 6.19
C ARG A 93 14.18 -14.07 4.99
N PRO A 94 14.32 -14.98 4.01
CA PRO A 94 13.45 -15.02 2.85
C PRO A 94 11.98 -15.16 3.24
N HIS A 95 11.08 -14.65 2.41
CA HIS A 95 9.65 -14.83 2.63
C HIS A 95 9.28 -16.32 2.50
N PRO A 96 8.53 -16.91 3.45
CA PRO A 96 8.33 -18.37 3.50
C PRO A 96 7.31 -18.91 2.49
N ALA A 97 6.62 -18.03 1.77
CA ALA A 97 5.54 -18.37 0.84
C ALA A 97 5.57 -17.46 -0.39
N PRO A 98 4.96 -17.86 -1.53
CA PRO A 98 4.97 -17.03 -2.73
C PRO A 98 4.14 -15.75 -2.54
N ILE A 99 4.72 -14.62 -2.96
CA ILE A 99 4.00 -13.35 -3.12
C ILE A 99 3.82 -13.11 -4.61
N THR A 100 2.57 -13.03 -5.05
CA THR A 100 2.23 -12.76 -6.45
C THR A 100 1.78 -11.33 -6.60
N ILE A 101 2.49 -10.55 -7.41
CA ILE A 101 2.05 -9.21 -7.84
C ILE A 101 1.51 -9.34 -9.25
N LEU A 102 0.21 -9.09 -9.42
CA LEU A 102 -0.46 -9.12 -10.71
C LEU A 102 -0.85 -7.70 -11.14
N LEU A 103 -0.13 -7.19 -12.14
CA LEU A 103 -0.44 -5.92 -12.79
C LEU A 103 -1.47 -6.15 -13.89
N SER A 104 -2.65 -5.55 -13.75
CA SER A 104 -3.81 -5.79 -14.63
C SER A 104 -4.01 -4.70 -15.69
N GLY A 105 -2.98 -3.88 -15.93
CA GLY A 105 -2.97 -2.90 -17.02
C GLY A 105 -2.97 -3.54 -18.41
N SER A 106 -3.39 -2.78 -19.40
CA SER A 106 -3.40 -3.14 -20.82
C SER A 106 -2.84 -2.00 -21.67
N ARG A 107 -2.66 -2.22 -22.98
CA ARG A 107 -2.25 -1.16 -23.92
C ARG A 107 -3.24 0.03 -23.99
N GLN A 108 -4.47 -0.17 -23.54
CA GLN A 108 -5.50 0.87 -23.50
C GLN A 108 -5.55 1.60 -22.16
N THR A 109 -4.84 1.08 -21.14
CA THR A 109 -4.77 1.74 -19.85
C THR A 109 -4.03 3.06 -20.03
N ARG A 110 -4.69 4.16 -19.66
CA ARG A 110 -4.14 5.51 -19.79
C ARG A 110 -2.91 5.64 -18.92
N ASP A 111 -1.81 6.13 -19.49
CA ASP A 111 -0.61 6.46 -18.73
C ASP A 111 -0.96 7.31 -17.51
N MET A 112 -0.42 6.93 -16.36
CA MET A 112 -0.58 7.71 -15.15
C MET A 112 0.35 8.93 -15.22
N PRO A 113 -0.18 10.16 -15.11
CA PRO A 113 0.67 11.35 -15.02
C PRO A 113 1.45 11.30 -13.70
N ILE A 114 2.76 11.09 -13.80
CA ILE A 114 3.70 11.22 -12.68
C ILE A 114 4.22 12.66 -12.67
N THR A 115 3.59 13.52 -11.87
CA THR A 115 4.02 14.90 -11.61
C THR A 115 4.66 15.01 -10.25
#